data_AF-G9XSB3-F1
#
_entry.id   AF-G9XSB3-F1
#
_cell.length_a   1.000
_cell.length_b   1.000
_cell.length_c   1.000
_cell.angle_alpha   90.00
_cell.angle_beta   90.00
_cell.angle_gamma   90.00
#
_symmetry.space_group_name_H-M   'P 1'
#
loop_
_entity.id
_entity.type
_entity.pdbx_description
1 polymer ?
#
loop_
_entity_poly.entity_id
_entity_poly.type
_entity_poly.pdbx_seq_one_letter_code
_entity_poly.pdbx_strand_id
1 'polypeptide(L)'
;MIDELTTGRTPVVIASEINTMKRQMEKILLVHAIEIGRRLKEVRAMIPYGEWGDWLKVSVNYSQRTAQRLMALFDAYGEYLSLPPAGESSQNRTLPNLTFVQALTLLELPEEERAEFLMEMDVEGMSTRQLKQAVEQRQEARREAEQAVTERDQARQESTALRDDLDKEKNKNARLAAERDSLKAEIHGLEKVKGELEQEIENKKASYDKLKERSGYKTIKKMEVSLNEAYGKAEANKIAFLYDSLFKTFKELA
;
A
#
# COMPACT_ATOMS: atom_id res chain seq x y z
N MET A 1 -36.78 80.39 14.69
CA MET A 1 -36.72 78.95 15.03
C MET A 1 -35.44 78.39 14.44
N ILE A 2 -34.34 78.49 15.20
CA ILE A 2 -33.12 77.75 14.86
C ILE A 2 -33.31 76.37 15.47
N ASP A 3 -33.70 75.47 14.58
CA ASP A 3 -33.77 74.03 14.63
C ASP A 3 -33.30 73.33 15.93
N GLU A 4 -34.27 72.99 16.77
CA GLU A 4 -34.12 72.05 17.89
C GLU A 4 -33.62 70.65 17.43
N LEU A 5 -33.61 70.36 16.12
CA LEU A 5 -33.04 69.13 15.55
C LEU A 5 -31.51 69.14 15.41
N THR A 6 -30.82 70.26 15.60
CA THR A 6 -29.34 70.34 15.47
C THR A 6 -28.59 70.26 16.80
N THR A 7 -29.28 70.45 17.92
CA THR A 7 -28.69 70.45 19.26
C THR A 7 -28.42 69.02 19.72
N GLY A 8 -27.29 68.44 19.29
CA GLY A 8 -26.88 67.07 19.61
C GLY A 8 -26.39 66.26 18.41
N ARG A 9 -26.54 66.78 17.17
CA ARG A 9 -26.04 66.17 15.94
C ARG A 9 -24.53 66.37 15.82
N THR A 10 -23.77 65.60 16.58
CA THR A 10 -22.31 65.56 16.45
C THR A 10 -21.91 64.71 15.24
N PRO A 11 -20.76 64.98 14.59
CA PRO A 11 -20.23 64.11 13.54
C PRO A 11 -20.10 62.63 13.96
N VAL A 12 -19.84 62.38 15.24
CA VAL A 12 -19.76 61.02 15.82
C VAL A 12 -21.11 60.32 15.78
N VAL A 13 -22.20 60.99 16.19
CA VAL A 13 -23.55 60.44 16.13
C VAL A 13 -23.94 60.14 14.68
N ILE A 14 -23.71 61.08 13.76
CA ILE A 14 -24.00 60.88 12.33
C ILE A 14 -23.19 59.71 11.74
N ALA A 15 -21.92 59.57 12.10
CA ALA A 15 -21.11 58.43 11.68
C ALA A 15 -21.68 57.09 12.19
N SER A 16 -22.18 57.06 13.43
CA SER A 16 -22.81 55.86 14.00
C SER A 16 -24.13 55.50 13.31
N GLU A 17 -24.94 56.49 12.93
CA GLU A 17 -26.17 56.33 12.15
C GLU A 17 -25.86 55.73 10.77
N ILE A 18 -24.90 56.32 10.05
CA ILE A 18 -24.46 55.84 8.73
C ILE A 18 -23.95 54.40 8.81
N ASN A 19 -23.13 54.07 9.80
CA ASN A 19 -22.60 52.72 9.97
C ASN A 19 -23.70 51.70 10.34
N THR A 20 -24.72 52.12 11.07
CA THR A 20 -25.89 51.28 11.37
C THR A 20 -26.70 50.99 10.11
N MET A 21 -26.96 52.01 9.27
CA MET A 21 -27.62 51.83 7.98
C MET A 21 -26.84 50.89 7.05
N LYS A 22 -25.50 50.99 7.01
CA LYS A 22 -24.65 50.10 6.22
C LYS A 22 -24.81 48.63 6.65
N ARG A 23 -24.71 48.34 7.94
CA ARG A 23 -24.89 46.97 8.48
C ARG A 23 -26.28 46.41 8.16
N GLN A 24 -27.33 47.23 8.30
CA GLN A 24 -28.69 46.85 7.94
C GLN A 24 -28.80 46.50 6.45
N MET A 25 -28.22 47.33 5.58
CA MET A 25 -28.20 47.10 4.14
C MET A 25 -27.48 45.81 3.77
N GLU A 26 -26.33 45.52 4.40
CA GLU A 26 -25.56 44.30 4.16
C GLU A 26 -26.33 43.04 4.57
N LYS A 27 -27.03 43.09 5.71
CA LYS A 27 -27.89 42.00 6.17
C LYS A 27 -29.04 41.74 5.19
N ILE A 28 -29.73 42.80 4.77
CA ILE A 28 -30.81 42.72 3.78
C ILE A 28 -30.30 42.14 2.47
N LEU A 29 -29.12 42.59 2.01
CA LEU A 29 -28.48 42.09 0.80
C LEU A 29 -28.18 40.59 0.88
N LEU A 30 -27.63 40.11 1.99
CA LEU A 30 -27.33 38.69 2.17
C LEU A 30 -28.61 37.84 2.14
N VAL A 31 -29.65 38.25 2.88
CA VAL A 31 -30.95 37.55 2.89
C VAL A 31 -31.52 37.46 1.47
N HIS A 32 -31.55 38.56 0.72
CA HIS A 32 -32.04 38.56 -0.65
C HIS A 32 -31.15 37.75 -1.59
N ALA A 33 -29.83 37.75 -1.41
CA ALA A 33 -28.93 36.95 -2.22
C ALA A 33 -29.20 35.44 -2.06
N ILE A 34 -29.41 34.98 -0.83
CA ILE A 34 -29.77 33.59 -0.52
C ILE A 34 -31.13 33.25 -1.14
N GLU A 35 -32.10 34.15 -1.01
CA GLU A 35 -33.43 33.97 -1.58
C GLU A 35 -33.39 33.90 -3.11
N ILE A 36 -32.66 34.79 -3.78
CA ILE A 36 -32.44 34.72 -5.24
C ILE A 36 -31.80 33.38 -5.61
N GLY A 37 -30.82 32.91 -4.83
CA GLY A 37 -30.22 31.59 -4.95
C GLY A 37 -31.27 30.47 -4.96
N ARG A 38 -32.21 30.49 -4.02
CA ARG A 38 -33.34 29.55 -3.95
C ARG A 38 -34.13 29.52 -5.26
N ARG A 39 -34.53 30.70 -5.77
CA ARG A 39 -35.33 30.84 -7.00
C ARG A 39 -34.55 30.38 -8.23
N LEU A 40 -33.25 30.65 -8.26
CA LEU A 40 -32.37 30.14 -9.31
C LEU A 40 -32.30 28.61 -9.29
N LYS A 41 -32.30 27.94 -8.12
CA LYS A 41 -32.39 26.47 -8.04
C LYS A 41 -33.73 25.95 -8.52
N GLU A 42 -34.83 26.59 -8.13
CA GLU A 42 -36.19 26.25 -8.57
C GLU A 42 -36.30 26.29 -10.10
N VAL A 43 -35.88 27.41 -10.71
CA VAL A 43 -35.94 27.57 -12.17
C VAL A 43 -34.97 26.64 -12.90
N ARG A 44 -33.77 26.40 -12.34
CA ARG A 44 -32.79 25.48 -12.94
C ARG A 44 -33.33 24.05 -13.07
N ALA A 45 -34.25 23.63 -12.19
CA ALA A 45 -34.92 22.34 -12.29
C ALA A 45 -36.00 22.27 -13.38
N MET A 46 -36.45 23.43 -13.89
CA MET A 46 -37.52 23.54 -14.89
C MET A 46 -37.00 23.80 -16.31
N ILE A 47 -35.76 24.31 -16.46
CA ILE A 47 -35.18 24.68 -17.75
C ILE A 47 -34.50 23.47 -18.41
N PRO A 48 -34.71 23.22 -19.72
CA PRO A 48 -34.00 22.19 -20.47
C PRO A 48 -32.47 22.34 -20.45
N TYR A 49 -31.77 21.22 -20.58
CA TYR A 49 -30.30 21.22 -20.69
C TYR A 49 -29.84 22.08 -21.88
N GLY A 50 -28.90 23.00 -21.62
CA GLY A 50 -28.30 23.88 -22.63
C GLY A 50 -28.87 25.31 -22.65
N GLU A 51 -30.09 25.53 -22.20
CA GLU A 51 -30.75 26.86 -22.27
C GLU A 51 -30.48 27.75 -21.04
N TRP A 52 -29.91 27.17 -19.97
CA TRP A 52 -29.65 27.87 -18.70
C TRP A 52 -28.81 29.15 -18.88
N GLY A 53 -27.77 29.12 -19.71
CA GLY A 53 -26.87 30.24 -19.90
C GLY A 53 -27.53 31.45 -20.56
N ASP A 54 -28.41 31.21 -21.54
CA ASP A 54 -29.11 32.26 -22.26
C ASP A 54 -30.29 32.81 -21.45
N TRP A 55 -31.01 31.94 -20.75
CA TRP A 55 -32.05 32.35 -19.82
C TRP A 55 -31.52 33.30 -18.74
N LEU A 56 -30.36 33.00 -18.14
CA LEU A 56 -29.74 33.86 -17.13
C LEU A 56 -29.46 35.28 -17.67
N LYS A 57 -28.95 35.38 -18.90
CA LYS A 57 -28.62 36.67 -19.52
C LYS A 57 -29.88 37.47 -19.85
N VAL A 58 -30.88 36.81 -20.45
CA VAL A 58 -32.09 37.49 -20.97
C VAL A 58 -33.07 37.83 -19.84
N SER A 59 -33.31 36.91 -18.91
CA SER A 59 -34.40 37.04 -17.93
C SER A 59 -34.00 37.76 -16.65
N VAL A 60 -32.75 37.61 -16.20
CA VAL A 60 -32.28 38.17 -14.91
C VAL A 60 -30.96 38.95 -15.01
N ASN A 61 -30.40 39.09 -16.22
CA ASN A 61 -29.14 39.78 -16.48
C ASN A 61 -27.96 39.29 -15.61
N TYR A 62 -27.86 37.97 -15.40
CA TYR A 62 -26.79 37.36 -14.62
C TYR A 62 -25.80 36.58 -15.48
N SER A 63 -24.54 36.58 -15.03
CA SER A 63 -23.56 35.60 -15.50
C SER A 63 -23.80 34.24 -14.84
N GLN A 64 -23.36 33.16 -15.48
CA GLN A 64 -23.39 31.82 -14.88
C GLN A 64 -22.64 31.78 -13.53
N ARG A 65 -21.50 32.47 -13.44
CA ARG A 65 -20.71 32.59 -12.19
C ARG A 65 -21.51 33.26 -11.08
N THR A 66 -22.22 34.35 -11.38
CA THR A 66 -23.07 35.05 -10.40
C THR A 66 -24.19 34.14 -9.91
N ALA A 67 -24.90 33.49 -10.84
CA ALA A 67 -25.99 32.57 -10.50
C ALA A 67 -25.49 31.40 -9.63
N GLN A 68 -24.34 30.81 -9.98
CA GLN A 68 -23.75 29.72 -9.19
C GLN A 68 -23.38 30.16 -7.77
N ARG A 69 -22.81 31.36 -7.59
CA ARG A 69 -22.48 31.89 -6.26
C ARG A 69 -23.73 32.09 -5.39
N LEU A 70 -24.80 32.62 -5.98
CA LEU A 70 -26.08 32.82 -5.28
C LEU A 70 -26.73 31.48 -4.92
N MET A 71 -26.73 30.51 -5.82
CA MET A 71 -27.20 29.16 -5.54
C MET A 71 -26.39 28.48 -4.43
N ALA A 72 -25.06 28.64 -4.43
CA ALA A 72 -24.19 28.08 -3.40
C ALA A 72 -24.42 28.74 -2.02
N LEU A 73 -24.71 30.05 -1.98
CA LEU A 73 -25.14 30.72 -0.75
C LEU A 73 -26.46 30.14 -0.21
N PHE A 74 -27.41 29.83 -1.10
CA PHE A 74 -28.63 29.16 -0.70
C PHE A 74 -28.37 27.76 -0.13
N ASP A 75 -27.51 26.98 -0.75
CA ASP A 75 -27.18 25.64 -0.26
C ASP A 75 -26.52 25.68 1.12
N ALA A 76 -25.68 26.68 1.36
CA ALA A 76 -24.95 26.86 2.61
C ALA A 76 -25.77 27.48 3.75
N TYR A 77 -26.65 28.43 3.43
CA TYR A 77 -27.29 29.29 4.44
C TYR A 77 -28.83 29.35 4.33
N GLY A 78 -29.43 28.69 3.35
CA GLY A 78 -30.88 28.72 3.10
C GLY A 78 -31.70 28.14 4.25
N GLU A 79 -31.13 27.19 4.99
CA GLU A 79 -31.78 26.60 6.17
C GLU A 79 -32.03 27.63 7.29
N TYR A 80 -31.17 28.64 7.43
CA TYR A 80 -31.34 29.71 8.43
C TYR A 80 -32.45 30.70 8.06
N LEU A 81 -32.92 30.69 6.81
CA LEU A 81 -34.05 31.51 6.34
C LEU A 81 -35.38 30.76 6.32
N SER A 82 -35.36 29.45 6.55
CA SER A 82 -36.56 28.62 6.49
C SER A 82 -37.29 28.62 7.84
N LEU A 83 -38.63 28.57 7.80
CA LEU A 83 -39.43 28.37 9.00
C LEU A 83 -39.11 26.99 9.60
N PRO A 84 -38.90 26.87 10.92
CA PRO A 84 -38.70 25.57 11.55
C PRO A 84 -39.94 24.68 11.32
N PRO A 85 -39.78 23.36 11.16
CA PRO A 85 -40.90 22.44 11.10
C PRO A 85 -41.76 22.56 12.36
N ALA A 86 -43.07 22.38 12.20
CA ALA A 86 -44.05 22.58 13.27
C ALA A 86 -43.68 21.77 14.53
N GLY A 87 -43.30 22.46 15.61
CA GLY A 87 -42.92 21.86 16.89
C GLY A 87 -41.49 22.13 17.36
N GLU A 88 -40.61 22.66 16.50
CA GLU A 88 -39.26 23.06 16.90
C GLU A 88 -39.20 24.57 17.25
N SER A 89 -38.53 24.90 18.35
CA SER A 89 -38.33 26.30 18.75
C SER A 89 -37.42 27.01 17.75
N SER A 90 -37.90 28.13 17.18
CA SER A 90 -37.19 29.01 16.23
C SER A 90 -35.90 29.63 16.77
N GLN A 91 -35.53 29.39 18.03
CA GLN A 91 -34.47 30.09 18.72
C GLN A 91 -33.05 29.64 18.35
N ASN A 92 -32.86 28.45 17.76
CA ASN A 92 -31.53 27.88 17.52
C ASN A 92 -30.99 28.05 16.09
N ARG A 93 -31.74 28.66 15.16
CA ARG A 93 -31.30 28.83 13.76
C ARG A 93 -31.32 30.30 13.35
N THR A 94 -30.51 31.12 14.02
CA THR A 94 -30.31 32.51 13.60
C THR A 94 -29.21 32.59 12.56
N LEU A 95 -29.49 33.24 11.43
CA LEU A 95 -28.50 33.47 10.38
C LEU A 95 -27.32 34.26 10.96
N PRO A 96 -26.07 33.76 10.83
CA PRO A 96 -24.89 34.45 11.36
C PRO A 96 -24.79 35.89 10.81
N ASN A 97 -24.35 36.84 11.63
CA ASN A 97 -24.25 38.23 11.20
C ASN A 97 -23.06 38.42 10.25
N LEU A 98 -23.32 38.19 8.96
CA LEU A 98 -22.31 38.18 7.89
C LEU A 98 -22.69 39.17 6.80
N THR A 99 -21.68 39.77 6.19
CA THR A 99 -21.83 40.46 4.92
C THR A 99 -21.87 39.44 3.77
N PHE A 100 -22.42 39.86 2.62
CA PHE A 100 -22.45 39.04 1.40
C PHE A 100 -21.05 38.50 1.00
N VAL A 101 -20.02 39.33 1.14
CA VAL A 101 -18.64 38.93 0.80
C VAL A 101 -18.11 37.90 1.80
N GLN A 102 -18.32 38.12 3.09
CA GLN A 102 -17.87 37.17 4.13
C GLN A 102 -18.56 35.81 3.98
N ALA A 103 -19.88 35.80 3.75
CA ALA A 103 -20.64 34.58 3.53
C ALA A 103 -20.11 33.78 2.33
N LEU A 104 -19.72 34.46 1.25
CA LEU A 104 -19.12 33.85 0.07
C LEU A 104 -17.70 33.33 0.30
N THR A 105 -16.87 34.07 1.04
CA THR A 105 -15.50 33.63 1.38
C THR A 105 -15.53 32.37 2.25
N LEU A 106 -16.48 32.26 3.17
CA LEU A 106 -16.66 31.07 4.00
C LEU A 106 -17.14 29.84 3.22
N LEU A 107 -17.65 29.98 1.99
CA LEU A 107 -17.98 28.82 1.15
C LEU A 107 -16.74 28.08 0.64
N GLU A 108 -15.56 28.68 0.75
CA GLU A 108 -14.31 28.01 0.42
C GLU A 108 -13.90 26.97 1.48
N LEU A 109 -14.58 26.95 2.65
CA LEU A 109 -14.45 25.92 3.66
C LEU A 109 -15.58 24.87 3.53
N PRO A 110 -15.29 23.59 3.86
CA PRO A 110 -16.32 22.56 4.04
C PRO A 110 -17.41 22.99 5.03
N GLU A 111 -18.58 22.37 4.94
CA GLU A 111 -19.74 22.75 5.76
C GLU A 111 -19.46 22.59 7.27
N GLU A 112 -18.82 21.48 7.63
CA GLU A 112 -18.45 21.14 9.01
C GLU A 112 -17.47 22.17 9.57
N GLU A 113 -16.40 22.45 8.82
CA GLU A 113 -15.37 23.42 9.23
C GLU A 113 -15.90 24.86 9.27
N ARG A 114 -16.88 25.19 8.43
CA ARG A 114 -17.49 26.53 8.44
C ARG A 114 -18.24 26.80 9.73
N ALA A 115 -18.98 25.82 10.24
CA ALA A 115 -19.69 25.94 11.51
C ALA A 115 -18.70 26.15 12.67
N GLU A 116 -17.64 25.34 12.73
CA GLU A 116 -16.56 25.50 13.70
C GLU A 116 -15.88 26.87 13.59
N PHE A 117 -15.57 27.31 12.37
CA PHE A 117 -14.93 28.60 12.12
C PHE A 117 -15.78 29.76 12.65
N LEU A 118 -17.10 29.71 12.46
CA LEU A 118 -18.03 30.71 12.98
C LEU A 118 -18.17 30.70 14.51
N MET A 119 -17.87 29.57 15.16
CA MET A 119 -17.87 29.46 16.63
C MET A 119 -16.56 29.96 17.25
N GLU A 120 -15.44 29.73 16.57
CA GLU A 120 -14.09 30.05 17.08
C GLU A 120 -13.68 31.50 16.78
N MET A 121 -14.11 32.05 15.65
CA MET A 121 -13.62 33.34 15.13
C MET A 121 -14.73 34.39 15.10
N ASP A 122 -14.40 35.61 15.53
CA ASP A 122 -15.28 36.78 15.37
C ASP A 122 -15.28 37.27 13.91
N VAL A 123 -16.03 36.56 13.06
CA VAL A 123 -16.12 36.88 11.63
C VAL A 123 -16.79 38.24 11.38
N GLU A 124 -17.71 38.65 12.26
CA GLU A 124 -18.41 39.94 12.13
C GLU A 124 -17.42 41.11 12.20
N GLY A 125 -16.46 41.05 13.13
CA GLY A 125 -15.40 42.06 13.28
C GLY A 125 -14.30 42.02 12.22
N MET A 126 -14.19 40.95 11.42
CA MET A 126 -13.09 40.76 10.48
C MET A 126 -13.28 41.53 9.17
N SER A 127 -12.21 42.22 8.75
CA SER A 127 -12.15 42.74 7.38
C SER A 127 -12.13 41.59 6.36
N THR A 128 -12.61 41.85 5.15
CA THR A 128 -12.62 40.87 4.05
C THR A 128 -11.24 40.29 3.75
N ARG A 129 -10.17 41.09 3.90
CA ARG A 129 -8.78 40.63 3.74
C ARG A 129 -8.35 39.69 4.86
N GLN A 130 -8.67 40.02 6.11
CA GLN A 130 -8.36 39.16 7.25
C GLN A 130 -9.10 37.84 7.18
N LEU A 131 -10.40 37.87 6.83
CA LEU A 131 -11.18 36.65 6.65
C LEU A 131 -10.60 35.78 5.55
N LYS A 132 -10.23 36.36 4.39
CA LYS A 132 -9.62 35.60 3.30
C LYS A 132 -8.31 34.92 3.74
N GLN A 133 -7.46 35.65 4.45
CA GLN A 133 -6.21 35.09 4.97
C GLN A 133 -6.46 33.96 5.98
N ALA A 134 -7.44 34.11 6.88
CA ALA A 134 -7.77 33.08 7.85
C ALA A 134 -8.33 31.81 7.20
N VAL A 135 -9.16 31.96 6.17
CA VAL A 135 -9.68 30.84 5.37
C VAL A 135 -8.56 30.15 4.60
N GLU A 136 -7.67 30.90 3.96
CA GLU A 136 -6.49 30.36 3.27
C GLU A 136 -5.59 29.56 4.23
N GLN A 137 -5.31 30.09 5.43
CA GLN A 137 -4.53 29.41 6.45
C GLN A 137 -5.18 28.10 6.92
N ARG A 138 -6.51 28.10 7.11
CA ARG A 138 -7.23 26.88 7.52
C ARG A 138 -7.20 25.81 6.42
N GLN A 139 -7.34 26.22 5.15
CA GLN A 139 -7.18 25.32 4.02
C GLN A 139 -5.77 24.75 3.90
N GLU A 140 -4.74 25.56 4.13
CA GLU A 140 -3.35 25.12 4.11
C GLU A 140 -3.09 24.12 5.23
N ALA A 141 -3.49 24.44 6.47
CA ALA A 141 -3.38 23.53 7.61
C ALA A 141 -4.13 22.21 7.38
N ARG A 142 -5.30 22.25 6.73
CA ARG A 142 -6.06 21.05 6.35
C ARG A 142 -5.30 20.20 5.34
N ARG A 143 -4.72 20.82 4.30
CA ARG A 143 -3.93 20.10 3.28
C ARG A 143 -2.68 19.48 3.89
N GLU A 144 -1.98 20.20 4.76
CA GLU A 144 -0.82 19.67 5.49
C GLU A 144 -1.21 18.51 6.40
N ALA A 145 -2.34 18.61 7.12
CA ALA A 145 -2.85 17.53 7.95
C ALA A 145 -3.22 16.29 7.12
N GLU A 146 -3.91 16.47 5.97
CA GLU A 146 -4.23 15.37 5.04
C GLU A 146 -2.95 14.72 4.50
N GLN A 147 -1.95 15.52 4.09
CA GLN A 147 -0.65 15.02 3.63
C GLN A 147 0.06 14.22 4.73
N ALA A 148 0.14 14.76 5.94
CA ALA A 148 0.76 14.08 7.08
C ALA A 148 0.07 12.75 7.41
N VAL A 149 -1.26 12.68 7.30
CA VAL A 149 -2.02 11.42 7.46
C VAL A 149 -1.65 10.42 6.36
N THR A 150 -1.60 10.86 5.10
CA THR A 150 -1.22 9.97 3.99
C THR A 150 0.21 9.45 4.10
N GLU A 151 1.17 10.30 4.45
CA GLU A 151 2.57 9.92 4.66
C GLU A 151 2.72 8.95 5.83
N ARG A 152 2.03 9.21 6.95
CA ARG A 152 2.00 8.30 8.11
C ARG A 152 1.45 6.93 7.73
N ASP A 153 0.37 6.89 6.97
CA ASP A 153 -0.28 5.64 6.58
C ASP A 153 0.59 4.85 5.58
N GLN A 154 1.26 5.53 4.65
CA GLN A 154 2.27 4.93 3.77
C GLN A 154 3.45 4.35 4.57
N ALA A 155 4.04 5.14 5.48
CA ALA A 155 5.14 4.70 6.32
C ALA A 155 4.74 3.50 7.20
N ARG A 156 3.48 3.46 7.67
CA ARG A 156 2.93 2.33 8.42
C ARG A 156 2.81 1.08 7.54
N GLN A 157 2.32 1.21 6.31
CA GLN A 157 2.22 0.10 5.36
C GLN A 157 3.60 -0.47 5.01
N GLU A 158 4.57 0.40 4.71
CA GLU A 158 5.96 0.00 4.46
C GLU A 158 6.59 -0.70 5.66
N SER A 159 6.38 -0.17 6.88
CA SER A 159 6.85 -0.80 8.10
C SER A 159 6.25 -2.19 8.32
N THR A 160 4.96 -2.37 8.02
CA THR A 160 4.32 -3.70 8.10
C THR A 160 4.87 -4.66 7.06
N ALA A 161 5.09 -4.22 5.81
CA ALA A 161 5.66 -5.05 4.76
C ALA A 161 7.09 -5.50 5.09
N LEU A 162 7.93 -4.57 5.57
CA LEU A 162 9.29 -4.87 6.01
C LEU A 162 9.32 -5.85 7.19
N ARG A 163 8.35 -5.76 8.11
CA ARG A 163 8.22 -6.69 9.23
C ARG A 163 7.86 -8.09 8.75
N ASP A 164 6.92 -8.21 7.82
CA ASP A 164 6.53 -9.49 7.24
C ASP A 164 7.69 -10.15 6.49
N ASP A 165 8.45 -9.37 5.72
CA ASP A 165 9.63 -9.87 5.01
C ASP A 165 10.75 -10.27 5.98
N LEU A 166 10.97 -9.51 7.05
CA LEU A 166 11.91 -9.88 8.10
C LEU A 166 11.52 -11.21 8.76
N ASP A 167 10.23 -11.43 9.02
CA ASP A 167 9.77 -12.69 9.62
C ASP A 167 9.86 -13.87 8.64
N LYS A 168 9.64 -13.66 7.34
CA LYS A 168 9.92 -14.66 6.30
C LYS A 168 11.41 -15.03 6.26
N GLU A 169 12.31 -14.04 6.28
CA GLU A 169 13.74 -14.28 6.26
C GLU A 169 14.24 -14.96 7.54
N LYS A 170 13.71 -14.61 8.72
CA LYS A 170 13.97 -15.34 9.97
C LYS A 170 13.57 -16.80 9.85
N ASN A 171 12.37 -17.08 9.31
CA ASN A 171 11.89 -18.45 9.14
C ASN A 171 12.76 -19.24 8.14
N LYS A 172 13.19 -18.62 7.03
CA LYS A 172 14.14 -19.24 6.09
C LYS A 172 15.47 -19.55 6.76
N ASN A 173 16.03 -18.60 7.51
CA ASN A 173 17.28 -18.79 8.24
C ASN A 173 17.16 -19.91 9.29
N ALA A 174 16.05 -20.02 10.00
CA ALA A 174 15.82 -21.11 10.95
C ALA A 174 15.79 -22.48 10.23
N ARG A 175 15.17 -22.57 9.05
CA ARG A 175 15.16 -23.81 8.24
C ARG A 175 16.55 -24.17 7.74
N LEU A 176 17.29 -23.20 7.20
CA LEU A 176 18.66 -23.42 6.75
C LEU A 176 19.60 -23.82 7.89
N ALA A 177 19.41 -23.26 9.08
CA ALA A 177 20.16 -23.66 10.27
C ALA A 177 19.88 -25.11 10.66
N ALA A 178 18.60 -25.53 10.65
CA ALA A 178 18.22 -26.91 10.91
C ALA A 178 18.76 -27.89 9.87
N GLU A 179 18.70 -27.53 8.58
CA GLU A 179 19.26 -28.33 7.48
C GLU A 179 20.79 -28.48 7.62
N ARG A 180 21.48 -27.38 7.91
CA ARG A 180 22.93 -27.40 8.19
C ARG A 180 23.27 -28.35 9.34
N ASP A 181 22.47 -28.34 10.41
CA ASP A 181 22.73 -29.19 11.57
C ASP A 181 22.44 -30.67 11.27
N SER A 182 21.41 -30.96 10.46
CA SER A 182 21.14 -32.30 9.94
C SER A 182 22.28 -32.82 9.06
N LEU A 183 22.74 -32.01 8.10
CA LEU A 183 23.85 -32.36 7.21
C LEU A 183 25.15 -32.59 7.99
N LYS A 184 25.43 -31.79 9.02
CA LYS A 184 26.57 -32.02 9.92
C LYS A 184 26.48 -33.37 10.63
N ALA A 185 25.29 -33.73 11.13
CA ALA A 185 25.08 -35.02 11.77
C ALA A 185 25.27 -36.18 10.78
N GLU A 186 24.78 -36.04 9.55
CA GLU A 186 24.95 -37.02 8.47
C GLU A 186 26.43 -37.19 8.08
N ILE A 187 27.16 -36.09 7.90
CA ILE A 187 28.61 -36.11 7.63
C ILE A 187 29.34 -36.87 8.73
N HIS A 188 29.07 -36.55 10.00
CA HIS A 188 29.69 -37.26 11.13
C HIS A 188 29.33 -38.76 11.14
N GLY A 189 28.10 -39.12 10.77
CA GLY A 189 27.69 -40.52 10.62
C GLY A 189 28.46 -41.23 9.51
N LEU A 190 28.58 -40.61 8.34
CA LEU A 190 29.32 -41.14 7.19
C LEU A 190 30.82 -41.28 7.48
N GLU A 191 31.42 -40.32 8.20
CA GLU A 191 32.83 -40.40 8.62
C GLU A 191 33.07 -41.61 9.53
N LYS A 192 32.15 -41.90 10.45
CA LYS A 192 32.22 -43.09 11.30
C LYS A 192 32.15 -44.38 10.50
N VAL A 193 31.17 -44.49 9.60
CA VAL A 193 31.00 -45.68 8.74
C VAL A 193 32.21 -45.87 7.84
N LYS A 194 32.75 -44.78 7.28
CA LYS A 194 33.98 -44.81 6.48
C LYS A 194 35.14 -45.39 7.28
N GLY A 195 35.34 -44.92 8.51
CA GLY A 195 36.39 -45.45 9.40
C GLY A 195 36.22 -46.95 9.71
N GLU A 196 34.99 -47.39 9.97
CA GLU A 196 34.68 -48.82 10.20
C GLU A 196 34.99 -49.68 8.95
N LEU A 197 34.61 -49.20 7.76
CA LEU A 197 34.90 -49.89 6.49
C LEU A 197 36.40 -49.93 6.19
N GLU A 198 37.13 -48.84 6.43
CA GLU A 198 38.60 -48.80 6.27
C GLU A 198 39.28 -49.83 7.19
N GLN A 199 38.83 -49.93 8.45
CA GLN A 199 39.31 -50.93 9.40
C GLN A 199 38.99 -52.36 8.93
N GLU A 200 37.78 -52.60 8.40
CA GLU A 200 37.39 -53.93 7.90
C GLU A 200 38.20 -54.33 6.65
N ILE A 201 38.46 -53.38 5.75
CA ILE A 201 39.33 -53.60 4.59
C ILE A 201 40.74 -53.98 5.05
N GLU A 202 41.30 -53.27 6.02
CA GLU A 202 42.63 -53.57 6.56
C GLU A 202 42.68 -54.94 7.22
N ASN A 203 41.67 -55.29 8.02
CA ASN A 203 41.54 -56.60 8.65
C ASN A 203 41.42 -57.73 7.61
N LYS A 204 40.60 -57.56 6.56
CA LYS A 204 40.45 -58.52 5.47
C LYS A 204 41.74 -58.68 4.68
N LYS A 205 42.47 -57.59 4.40
CA LYS A 205 43.79 -57.64 3.76
C LYS A 205 44.78 -58.43 4.61
N ALA A 206 44.89 -58.11 5.89
CA ALA A 206 45.78 -58.83 6.81
C ALA A 206 45.43 -60.33 6.92
N SER A 207 44.14 -60.67 6.96
CA SER A 207 43.69 -62.07 6.95
C SER A 207 44.02 -62.77 5.64
N TYR A 208 43.86 -62.10 4.50
CA TYR A 208 44.19 -62.62 3.18
C TYR A 208 45.70 -62.89 3.05
N ASP A 209 46.54 -61.98 3.51
CA ASP A 209 47.99 -62.16 3.51
C ASP A 209 48.41 -63.34 4.41
N LYS A 210 47.83 -63.44 5.61
CA LYS A 210 48.04 -64.62 6.49
C LYS A 210 47.61 -65.93 5.83
N LEU A 211 46.51 -65.94 5.09
CA LEU A 211 46.03 -67.13 4.39
C LEU A 211 47.01 -67.55 3.27
N LYS A 212 47.54 -66.60 2.50
CA LYS A 212 48.56 -66.85 1.48
C LYS A 212 49.83 -67.48 2.05
N GLU A 213 50.19 -67.11 3.27
CA GLU A 213 51.40 -67.62 3.92
C GLU A 213 51.26 -69.05 4.44
N ARG A 214 50.04 -69.57 4.64
CA ARG A 214 49.81 -70.94 5.13
C ARG A 214 50.37 -71.99 4.17
N SER A 215 50.99 -73.03 4.73
CA SER A 215 51.58 -74.14 3.98
C SER A 215 50.58 -74.80 3.03
N GLY A 216 49.34 -75.04 3.49
CA GLY A 216 48.27 -75.62 2.68
C GLY A 216 47.95 -74.81 1.42
N TYR A 217 47.87 -73.48 1.51
CA TYR A 217 47.62 -72.61 0.35
C TYR A 217 48.78 -72.68 -0.65
N LYS A 218 50.03 -72.59 -0.15
CA LYS A 218 51.24 -72.69 -0.99
C LYS A 218 51.34 -74.05 -1.69
N THR A 219 51.01 -75.14 -0.98
CA THR A 219 50.99 -76.50 -1.53
C THR A 219 49.90 -76.63 -2.59
N ILE A 220 48.68 -76.18 -2.32
CA ILE A 220 47.57 -76.17 -3.29
C ILE A 220 47.95 -75.36 -4.53
N LYS A 221 48.57 -74.18 -4.37
CA LYS A 221 48.99 -73.34 -5.51
C LYS A 221 50.07 -74.03 -6.36
N LYS A 222 51.07 -74.65 -5.72
CA LYS A 222 52.09 -75.44 -6.44
C LYS A 222 51.47 -76.63 -7.17
N MET A 223 50.52 -77.30 -6.51
CA MET A 223 49.80 -78.43 -7.08
C MET A 223 48.95 -77.99 -8.28
N GLU A 224 48.23 -76.88 -8.18
CA GLU A 224 47.47 -76.26 -9.29
C GLU A 224 48.36 -75.95 -10.50
N VAL A 225 49.53 -75.34 -10.29
CA VAL A 225 50.52 -75.10 -11.35
C VAL A 225 50.97 -76.42 -11.99
N SER A 226 51.35 -77.40 -11.17
CA SER A 226 51.77 -78.72 -11.69
C SER A 226 50.66 -79.47 -12.42
N LEU A 227 49.40 -79.30 -12.01
CA LEU A 227 48.24 -79.92 -12.63
C LEU A 227 47.93 -79.26 -13.97
N ASN A 228 48.03 -77.93 -14.06
CA ASN A 228 47.91 -77.19 -15.32
C ASN A 228 49.04 -77.56 -16.29
N GLU A 229 50.26 -77.70 -15.82
CA GLU A 229 51.38 -78.17 -16.63
C GLU A 229 51.18 -79.62 -17.10
N ALA A 230 50.73 -80.51 -16.22
CA ALA A 230 50.43 -81.89 -16.57
C ALA A 230 49.27 -82.00 -17.56
N TYR A 231 48.21 -81.22 -17.38
CA TYR A 231 47.08 -81.11 -18.31
C TYR A 231 47.55 -80.60 -19.67
N GLY A 232 48.35 -79.53 -19.69
CA GLY A 232 48.96 -79.00 -20.92
C GLY A 232 49.84 -80.02 -21.64
N LYS A 233 50.66 -80.77 -20.90
CA LYS A 233 51.50 -81.85 -21.45
C LYS A 233 50.66 -83.02 -21.98
N ALA A 234 49.61 -83.42 -21.26
CA ALA A 234 48.73 -84.49 -21.69
C ALA A 234 47.99 -84.11 -22.99
N GLU A 235 47.50 -82.87 -23.08
CA GLU A 235 46.86 -82.37 -24.30
C GLU A 235 47.86 -82.28 -25.47
N ALA A 236 49.08 -81.80 -25.22
CA ALA A 236 50.16 -81.78 -26.22
C ALA A 236 50.55 -83.18 -26.71
N ASN A 237 50.66 -84.16 -25.81
CA ASN A 237 50.96 -85.55 -26.16
C ASN A 237 49.81 -86.19 -26.94
N LYS A 238 48.56 -85.90 -26.57
CA LYS A 238 47.38 -86.36 -27.30
C LYS A 238 47.37 -85.80 -28.72
N ILE A 239 47.68 -84.52 -28.89
CA ILE A 239 47.85 -83.90 -30.21
C ILE A 239 48.96 -84.61 -31.00
N ALA A 240 50.14 -84.82 -30.39
CA ALA A 240 51.26 -85.49 -31.05
C ALA A 240 50.91 -86.93 -31.49
N PHE A 241 50.21 -87.70 -30.66
CA PHE A 241 49.75 -89.05 -30.99
C PHE A 241 48.78 -89.05 -32.18
N LEU A 242 47.81 -88.14 -32.19
CA LEU A 242 46.88 -88.01 -33.31
C LEU A 242 47.61 -87.66 -34.61
N TYR A 243 48.62 -86.79 -34.55
CA TYR A 243 49.48 -86.47 -35.69
C TYR A 243 50.31 -87.66 -36.18
N ASP A 244 50.95 -88.43 -35.29
CA ASP A 244 51.74 -89.62 -35.68
C ASP A 244 50.84 -90.73 -36.26
N SER A 245 49.65 -90.93 -35.68
CA SER A 245 48.63 -91.84 -36.22
C SER A 245 48.20 -91.42 -37.63
N LEU A 246 47.93 -90.12 -37.83
CA LEU A 246 47.59 -89.58 -39.14
C LEU A 246 48.74 -89.83 -40.13
N PHE A 247 49.97 -89.53 -39.73
CA PHE A 247 51.17 -89.72 -40.56
C PHE A 247 51.39 -91.20 -40.95
N LYS A 248 51.21 -92.14 -40.02
CA LYS A 248 51.27 -93.59 -40.31
C LYS A 248 50.19 -94.02 -41.29
N THR A 249 48.94 -93.59 -41.09
CA THR A 249 47.86 -93.90 -42.04
C THR A 249 48.13 -93.35 -43.44
N PHE A 250 48.74 -92.17 -43.55
CA PHE A 250 49.17 -91.63 -44.84
C PHE A 250 50.30 -92.45 -45.47
N LYS A 251 51.22 -92.99 -44.68
CA LYS A 251 52.34 -93.81 -45.18
C LYS A 251 51.92 -95.20 -45.64
N GLU A 252 50.86 -95.77 -45.08
CA GLU A 252 50.29 -97.06 -45.51
C GLU A 252 49.40 -96.93 -46.76
N LEU A 253 48.98 -95.71 -47.11
CA LEU A 253 48.17 -95.39 -48.29
C LEU A 253 49.00 -94.98 -49.54
N ALA A 254 50.33 -94.91 -49.42
CA ALA A 254 51.27 -94.54 -50.47
C ALA A 254 52.12 -95.74 -50.92
#